data_AF-I1C367-F1
#
_entry.id   AF-I1C367-F1
#
_cell.length_a   1.000
_cell.length_b   1.000
_cell.length_c   1.000
_cell.angle_alpha   90.00
_cell.angle_beta   90.00
_cell.angle_gamma   90.00
#
_symmetry.space_group_name_H-M   'P 1'
#
loop_
_entity.id
_entity.type
_entity.pdbx_description
1 polymer ?
#
loop_
_entity_poly.entity_id
_entity_poly.type
_entity_poly.pdbx_seq_one_letter_code
_entity_poly.pdbx_strand_id
1 'polypeptide(L)'
;MQATRLCITAKPLLKGHSVYSTAAGFNFLHNQRFFSFSAQRFNEEETPKTPEADVAEPAEEVEPIKLSRRRRRFHEWMKETGHKFSRPSKGTTNYLAATPFPNNPLFQPRPPLSDATKQEIYEAFVSDSENWTGVALQKKFAKGMEQLMGVDKTIELLKEPLADVFPNVGKPKFKTLKEDATFGPKDAAKVLNIMPYKDLEKRAIEREQAEFTLPKPNTAEQTAKHTKKFVIVDTSS
;
A
#
# COMPACT_ATOMS: atom_id res chain seq x y z
N MET A 1 22.32 56.76 -41.78
CA MET A 1 22.45 55.53 -42.59
C MET A 1 21.43 54.53 -42.10
N GLN A 2 20.39 54.30 -42.90
CA GLN A 2 19.31 53.36 -42.61
C GLN A 2 19.68 52.01 -43.23
N ALA A 3 19.53 50.91 -42.49
CA ALA A 3 19.69 49.56 -42.99
C ALA A 3 18.43 48.75 -42.69
N THR A 4 17.57 48.67 -43.70
CA THR A 4 16.44 47.75 -43.81
C THR A 4 16.96 46.34 -44.11
N ARG A 5 16.46 45.31 -43.41
CA ARG A 5 16.49 43.92 -43.92
C ARG A 5 15.09 43.30 -43.82
N LEU A 6 14.63 42.87 -44.99
CA LEU A 6 13.38 42.18 -45.31
C LEU A 6 13.59 40.66 -45.34
N CYS A 7 12.55 39.93 -44.90
CA CYS A 7 12.12 38.57 -45.26
C CYS A 7 13.12 37.40 -45.00
N ILE A 8 12.76 36.13 -44.77
CA ILE A 8 11.75 35.25 -45.38
C ILE A 8 11.41 34.12 -44.39
N THR A 9 10.14 33.71 -44.38
CA THR A 9 9.58 32.53 -43.71
C THR A 9 9.92 31.22 -44.42
N ALA A 10 10.33 30.17 -43.70
CA ALA A 10 10.37 28.80 -44.22
C ALA A 10 9.84 27.82 -43.15
N LYS A 11 8.75 27.12 -43.48
CA LYS A 11 8.22 25.96 -42.74
C LYS A 11 8.93 24.70 -43.23
N PRO A 12 9.35 23.78 -42.36
CA PRO A 12 9.55 22.40 -42.76
C PRO A 12 8.32 21.55 -42.38
N LEU A 13 7.66 21.05 -43.42
CA LEU A 13 6.68 19.99 -43.41
C LEU A 13 7.42 18.65 -43.26
N LEU A 14 7.35 18.01 -42.09
CA LEU A 14 7.79 16.62 -41.93
C LEU A 14 6.67 15.79 -41.32
N LYS A 15 6.03 14.99 -42.18
CA LYS A 15 5.24 13.82 -41.82
C LYS A 15 6.21 12.74 -41.36
N GLY A 16 6.09 12.30 -40.12
CA GLY A 16 6.73 11.09 -39.60
C GLY A 16 5.68 10.24 -38.89
N HIS A 17 5.40 9.06 -39.43
CA HIS A 17 4.64 8.02 -38.73
C HIS A 17 5.51 7.46 -37.60
N SER A 18 5.06 7.57 -36.35
CA SER A 18 5.67 6.84 -35.24
C SER A 18 4.76 5.66 -34.89
N VAL A 19 5.16 4.49 -35.38
CA VAL A 19 4.66 3.20 -34.93
C VAL A 19 5.51 2.81 -33.73
N TYR A 20 4.96 2.87 -32.52
CA TYR A 20 5.64 2.30 -31.36
C TYR A 20 5.44 0.79 -31.40
N SER A 21 6.43 0.10 -31.95
CA SER A 21 6.62 -1.34 -31.88
C SER A 21 6.94 -1.74 -30.44
N THR A 22 6.15 -2.66 -29.90
CA THR A 22 6.42 -3.46 -28.70
C THR A 22 7.73 -4.23 -28.85
N ALA A 23 8.66 -4.03 -27.92
CA ALA A 23 9.81 -4.90 -27.70
C ALA A 23 9.70 -5.52 -26.31
N ALA A 24 9.28 -6.79 -26.28
CA ALA A 24 9.32 -7.63 -25.09
C ALA A 24 10.79 -8.04 -24.83
N GLY A 25 11.44 -7.35 -23.89
CA GLY A 25 12.74 -7.73 -23.38
C GLY A 25 12.61 -8.72 -22.22
N PHE A 26 12.75 -10.02 -22.54
CA PHE A 26 12.87 -11.10 -21.55
C PHE A 26 14.26 -11.04 -20.89
N ASN A 27 14.36 -10.42 -19.70
CA ASN A 27 15.56 -10.50 -18.88
C ASN A 27 15.41 -11.65 -17.87
N PHE A 28 15.90 -12.83 -18.25
CA PHE A 28 16.13 -13.95 -17.34
C PHE A 28 17.41 -13.67 -16.55
N LEU A 29 17.30 -12.93 -15.43
CA LEU A 29 18.42 -12.81 -14.48
C LEU A 29 18.28 -13.88 -13.40
N HIS A 30 19.18 -14.85 -13.55
CA HIS A 30 19.43 -16.01 -12.73
C HIS A 30 19.84 -15.59 -11.31
N ASN A 31 18.90 -15.66 -10.35
CA ASN A 31 19.19 -15.50 -8.93
C ASN A 31 19.91 -16.74 -8.38
N GLN A 32 21.24 -16.75 -8.42
CA GLN A 32 22.02 -17.66 -7.58
C GLN A 32 21.95 -17.19 -6.13
N ARG A 33 21.09 -17.84 -5.34
CA ARG A 33 21.11 -17.76 -3.88
C ARG A 33 22.37 -18.48 -3.37
N PHE A 34 23.40 -17.73 -3.01
CA PHE A 34 24.46 -18.25 -2.16
C PHE A 34 23.95 -18.27 -0.70
N PHE A 35 23.50 -19.43 -0.24
CA PHE A 35 23.38 -19.70 1.19
C PHE A 35 24.76 -20.10 1.71
N SER A 36 25.50 -19.17 2.32
CA SER A 36 26.69 -19.51 3.09
C SER A 36 26.25 -19.98 4.48
N PHE A 37 26.10 -21.28 4.67
CA PHE A 37 26.04 -21.90 5.99
C PHE A 37 27.45 -21.92 6.58
N SER A 38 27.78 -20.98 7.47
CA SER A 38 28.92 -21.15 8.37
C SER A 38 28.51 -22.16 9.46
N ALA A 39 28.80 -23.42 9.22
CA ALA A 39 28.70 -24.48 10.21
C ALA A 39 29.73 -24.22 11.32
N GLN A 40 29.27 -23.77 12.48
CA GLN A 40 30.07 -23.81 13.71
C GLN A 40 29.61 -25.04 14.48
N ARG A 41 30.33 -26.15 14.27
CA ARG A 41 30.16 -27.40 15.03
C ARG A 41 30.52 -27.12 16.48
N PHE A 42 29.59 -27.41 17.37
CA PHE A 42 29.85 -27.77 18.76
C PHE A 42 30.76 -29.01 18.77
N ASN A 43 31.88 -28.93 19.48
CA ASN A 43 32.55 -30.10 20.05
C ASN A 43 32.53 -29.89 21.57
N GLU A 44 31.62 -30.60 22.22
CA GLU A 44 31.74 -30.95 23.63
C GLU A 44 32.41 -32.33 23.67
N GLU A 45 33.57 -32.42 24.29
CA GLU A 45 34.03 -33.66 24.91
C GLU A 45 34.96 -33.29 26.07
N GLU A 46 34.52 -33.65 27.28
CA GLU A 46 35.20 -33.46 28.55
C GLU A 46 36.34 -34.48 28.71
N THR A 47 37.44 -34.09 29.37
CA THR A 47 38.00 -34.80 30.55
C THR A 47 39.28 -34.11 31.07
N PRO A 48 39.65 -34.33 32.36
CA PRO A 48 40.32 -33.34 33.20
C PRO A 48 41.80 -33.63 33.47
N LYS A 49 42.58 -32.59 33.82
CA LYS A 49 43.66 -32.59 34.84
C LYS A 49 44.49 -31.29 34.78
N THR A 50 44.41 -30.49 35.84
CA THR A 50 45.48 -29.60 36.31
C THR A 50 46.44 -30.44 37.19
N PRO A 51 47.74 -30.10 37.36
CA PRO A 51 48.18 -28.82 37.94
C PRO A 51 49.43 -28.16 37.31
N GLU A 52 49.51 -26.83 37.52
CA GLU A 52 50.70 -26.00 37.77
C GLU A 52 51.82 -25.91 36.71
N ALA A 53 51.95 -24.73 36.07
CA ALA A 53 53.16 -23.90 36.11
C ALA A 53 52.94 -22.59 35.34
N ASP A 54 53.43 -21.49 35.91
CA ASP A 54 53.42 -20.12 35.40
C ASP A 54 53.94 -19.97 33.97
N VAL A 55 53.16 -19.32 33.10
CA VAL A 55 53.65 -18.28 32.16
C VAL A 55 52.52 -17.30 31.93
N ALA A 56 52.66 -16.09 32.48
CA ALA A 56 51.90 -14.93 32.06
C ALA A 56 52.34 -14.57 30.62
N GLU A 57 51.52 -14.89 29.62
CA GLU A 57 51.67 -14.31 28.30
C GLU A 57 51.08 -12.89 28.29
N PRO A 58 51.82 -11.89 27.80
CA PRO A 58 51.32 -10.54 27.63
C PRO A 58 50.24 -10.53 26.55
N ALA A 59 49.18 -9.78 26.79
CA ALA A 59 48.15 -9.46 25.82
C ALA A 59 48.79 -9.07 24.48
N GLU A 60 48.70 -9.94 23.48
CA GLU A 60 49.05 -9.61 22.11
C GLU A 60 48.13 -8.46 21.67
N GLU A 61 48.72 -7.27 21.55
CA GLU A 61 48.12 -6.12 20.88
C GLU A 61 47.92 -6.48 19.40
N VAL A 62 46.79 -7.11 19.09
CA VAL A 62 46.35 -7.37 17.73
C VAL A 62 46.22 -6.00 17.04
N GLU A 63 47.15 -5.72 16.11
CA GLU A 63 47.13 -4.46 15.35
C GLU A 63 45.72 -4.20 14.82
N PRO A 64 45.16 -2.98 15.01
CA PRO A 64 43.80 -2.69 14.60
C PRO A 64 43.73 -2.82 13.09
N ILE A 65 43.13 -3.93 12.64
CA ILE A 65 42.81 -4.20 11.23
C ILE A 65 42.27 -2.90 10.65
N LYS A 66 42.98 -2.32 9.68
CA LYS A 66 42.65 -1.01 9.11
C LYS A 66 41.30 -1.10 8.40
N LEU A 67 40.22 -0.92 9.17
CA LEU A 67 38.86 -0.97 8.65
C LEU A 67 38.68 0.16 7.64
N SER A 68 37.92 -0.11 6.57
CA SER A 68 37.58 0.89 5.57
C SER A 68 36.86 2.07 6.21
N ARG A 69 36.98 3.27 5.62
CA ARG A 69 36.33 4.49 6.12
C ARG A 69 34.82 4.31 6.32
N ARG A 70 34.16 3.59 5.41
CA ARG A 70 32.72 3.27 5.51
C ARG A 70 32.43 2.40 6.74
N ARG A 71 33.25 1.37 6.97
CA ARG A 71 33.09 0.47 8.11
C ARG A 71 33.35 1.18 9.44
N ARG A 72 34.32 2.11 9.51
CA ARG A 72 34.55 2.95 10.70
C ARG A 72 33.31 3.79 11.05
N ARG A 73 32.76 4.51 10.08
CA ARG A 73 31.52 5.29 10.25
C ARG A 73 30.32 4.44 10.67
N PHE A 74 30.21 3.23 10.12
CA PHE A 74 29.17 2.30 10.54
C PHE A 74 29.34 1.88 12.01
N HIS A 75 30.56 1.54 12.44
CA HIS A 75 30.81 1.19 13.84
C HIS A 75 30.64 2.40 14.79
N GLU A 76 30.99 3.61 14.37
CA GLU A 76 30.67 4.84 15.09
C GLU A 76 29.15 4.98 15.27
N TRP A 77 28.37 4.84 14.20
CA TRP A 77 26.91 4.87 14.26
C TRP A 77 26.32 3.77 15.15
N MET A 78 26.84 2.54 15.05
CA MET A 78 26.41 1.40 15.88
C MET A 78 26.69 1.60 17.36
N LYS A 79 27.74 2.35 17.72
CA LYS A 79 28.07 2.69 19.11
C LYS A 79 27.15 3.77 19.66
N GLU A 80 26.79 4.76 18.84
CA GLU A 80 25.95 5.88 19.25
C GLU A 80 24.45 5.56 19.14
N THR A 81 23.89 5.72 17.95
CA THR A 81 22.45 5.68 17.69
C THR A 81 21.95 4.27 17.39
N GLY A 82 22.76 3.48 16.68
CA GLY A 82 22.47 2.09 16.34
C GLY A 82 22.40 1.16 17.54
N HIS A 83 23.02 1.52 18.66
CA HIS A 83 23.05 0.69 19.87
C HIS A 83 21.65 0.38 20.41
N LYS A 84 20.71 1.32 20.27
CA LYS A 84 19.30 1.17 20.69
C LYS A 84 18.59 0.02 19.98
N PHE A 85 19.03 -0.32 18.77
CA PHE A 85 18.44 -1.36 17.92
C PHE A 85 19.14 -2.72 18.06
N SER A 86 20.19 -2.81 18.89
CA SER A 86 20.94 -4.06 19.10
C SER A 86 20.09 -5.15 19.76
N ARG A 87 19.18 -4.75 20.66
CA ARG A 87 18.25 -5.65 21.35
C ARG A 87 16.80 -5.30 21.00
N PRO A 88 15.90 -6.27 20.85
CA PRO A 88 14.47 -6.00 20.68
C PRO A 88 13.90 -5.25 21.89
N SER A 89 13.11 -4.20 21.64
CA SER A 89 12.32 -3.54 22.68
C SER A 89 11.16 -4.46 23.10
N LYS A 90 11.02 -4.72 24.40
CA LYS A 90 9.92 -5.55 24.92
C LYS A 90 8.61 -4.77 24.86
N GLY A 91 7.57 -5.37 24.28
CA GLY A 91 6.21 -4.81 24.26
C GLY A 91 5.98 -3.62 23.33
N THR A 92 7.00 -3.17 22.58
CA THR A 92 6.88 -2.04 21.63
C THR A 92 7.60 -2.35 20.33
N THR A 93 7.24 -1.63 19.26
CA THR A 93 7.91 -1.72 17.96
C THR A 93 9.27 -1.03 17.97
N ASN A 94 10.33 -1.74 17.61
CA ASN A 94 11.69 -1.20 17.54
C ASN A 94 12.02 -0.61 16.16
N TYR A 95 11.30 0.43 15.75
CA TYR A 95 11.51 1.09 14.45
C TYR A 95 12.56 2.19 14.52
N LEU A 96 13.25 2.43 13.40
CA LEU A 96 14.26 3.49 13.28
C LEU A 96 13.68 4.89 13.53
N ALA A 97 12.41 5.09 13.18
CA ALA A 97 11.64 6.32 13.37
C ALA A 97 10.21 5.97 13.83
N ALA A 98 9.27 6.90 13.73
CA ALA A 98 7.85 6.63 13.97
C ALA A 98 7.28 5.53 13.06
N THR A 99 7.85 5.39 11.86
CA THR A 99 7.53 4.33 10.89
C THR A 99 8.74 3.41 10.70
N PRO A 100 8.54 2.13 10.31
CA PRO A 100 9.65 1.21 10.07
C PRO A 100 10.57 1.68 8.93
N PHE A 101 10.02 2.39 7.95
CA PHE A 101 10.77 2.96 6.85
C PHE A 101 10.66 4.49 6.90
N PRO A 102 11.77 5.22 7.17
CA PRO A 102 11.72 6.67 7.26
C PRO A 102 11.32 7.34 5.94
N ASN A 103 11.65 6.71 4.80
CA ASN A 103 11.32 7.22 3.46
C ASN A 103 9.89 6.88 3.02
N ASN A 104 9.17 6.02 3.76
CA ASN A 104 7.80 5.64 3.43
C ASN A 104 6.91 5.79 4.67
N PRO A 105 6.38 7.00 4.92
CA PRO A 105 5.52 7.25 6.09
C PRO A 105 4.14 6.58 5.98
N LEU A 106 3.72 6.20 4.77
CA LEU A 106 2.43 5.55 4.52
C LEU A 106 2.43 4.08 4.96
N PHE A 107 3.61 3.45 5.01
CA PHE A 107 3.70 2.07 5.47
C PHE A 107 3.79 2.00 7.00
N GLN A 108 2.67 1.64 7.61
CA GLN A 108 2.56 1.38 9.05
C GLN A 108 2.10 -0.07 9.26
N PRO A 109 2.96 -0.96 9.77
CA PRO A 109 2.58 -2.34 10.00
C PRO A 109 1.53 -2.42 11.09
N ARG A 110 0.55 -3.28 10.87
CA ARG A 110 -0.56 -3.49 11.81
C ARG A 110 -0.07 -4.32 13.00
N PRO A 111 -0.51 -4.00 14.23
CA PRO A 111 -0.14 -4.79 15.40
C PRO A 111 -0.71 -6.21 15.27
N PRO A 112 0.02 -7.24 15.74
CA PRO A 112 -0.49 -8.61 15.76
C PRO A 112 -1.64 -8.77 16.75
N LEU A 113 -2.39 -9.86 16.63
CA LEU A 113 -3.40 -10.23 17.64
C LEU A 113 -2.72 -10.41 19.00
N SER A 114 -3.34 -9.86 20.04
CA SER A 114 -2.89 -10.06 21.42
C SER A 114 -3.04 -11.54 21.80
N ASP A 115 -2.13 -12.04 22.65
CA ASP A 115 -2.17 -13.44 23.06
C ASP A 115 -3.41 -13.77 23.90
N ALA A 116 -3.91 -12.80 24.67
CA ALA A 116 -5.19 -12.92 25.38
C ALA A 116 -6.36 -13.18 24.42
N THR A 117 -6.42 -12.43 23.31
CA THR A 117 -7.45 -12.63 22.28
C THR A 117 -7.32 -13.98 21.59
N LYS A 118 -6.09 -14.43 21.31
CA LYS A 118 -5.87 -15.77 20.73
C LYS A 118 -6.34 -16.88 21.68
N GLN A 119 -6.07 -16.70 22.98
CA GLN A 119 -6.51 -17.65 24.00
C GLN A 119 -8.03 -17.67 24.12
N GLU A 120 -8.71 -16.52 24.08
CA GLU A 120 -10.18 -16.46 24.08
C GLU A 120 -10.79 -17.19 22.86
N ILE A 121 -10.20 -17.01 21.67
CA ILE A 121 -10.62 -17.74 20.46
C ILE A 121 -10.45 -19.25 20.67
N TYR A 122 -9.33 -19.66 21.25
CA TYR A 122 -9.06 -21.07 21.53
C TYR A 122 -10.01 -21.65 22.57
N GLU A 123 -10.24 -20.97 23.68
CA GLU A 123 -11.14 -21.41 24.74
C GLU A 123 -12.59 -21.53 24.24
N ALA A 124 -13.06 -20.58 23.41
CA ALA A 124 -14.37 -20.66 22.78
C ALA A 124 -14.50 -21.86 21.83
N PHE A 125 -13.43 -22.17 21.07
CA PHE A 125 -13.43 -23.34 20.21
C PHE A 125 -13.40 -24.66 21.00
N VAL A 126 -12.65 -24.69 22.10
CA VAL A 126 -12.54 -25.88 22.97
C VAL A 126 -13.82 -26.13 23.75
N SER A 127 -14.55 -25.09 24.15
CA SER A 127 -15.80 -25.26 24.92
C SER A 127 -16.87 -25.97 24.10
N ASP A 128 -17.13 -25.53 22.86
CA ASP A 128 -18.13 -26.13 21.98
C ASP A 128 -17.65 -26.11 20.52
N SER A 129 -16.84 -27.09 20.13
CA SER A 129 -16.27 -27.18 18.79
C SER A 129 -17.31 -27.37 17.67
N GLU A 130 -18.47 -27.96 17.99
CA GLU A 130 -19.57 -28.16 17.04
C GLU A 130 -20.35 -26.86 16.74
N ASN A 131 -20.54 -26.00 17.75
CA ASN A 131 -21.26 -24.74 17.60
C ASN A 131 -20.34 -23.61 17.12
N TRP A 132 -19.13 -23.54 17.68
CA TRP A 132 -18.11 -22.55 17.32
C TRP A 132 -17.31 -22.99 16.10
N THR A 133 -18.03 -23.20 14.99
CA THR A 133 -17.41 -23.41 13.68
C THR A 133 -16.65 -22.16 13.22
N GLY A 134 -15.68 -22.33 12.31
CA GLY A 134 -14.81 -21.25 11.85
C GLY A 134 -15.53 -19.97 11.43
N VAL A 135 -16.69 -20.09 10.76
CA VAL A 135 -17.51 -18.92 10.35
C VAL A 135 -18.17 -18.22 11.55
N ALA A 136 -18.63 -18.99 12.55
CA ALA A 136 -19.25 -18.43 13.75
C ALA A 136 -18.22 -17.68 14.61
N LEU A 137 -17.02 -18.25 14.80
CA LEU A 137 -15.89 -17.59 15.47
C LEU A 137 -15.45 -16.33 14.71
N GLN A 138 -15.30 -16.42 13.40
CA GLN A 138 -14.97 -15.27 12.56
C GLN A 138 -15.97 -14.13 12.72
N LYS A 139 -17.28 -14.43 12.75
CA LYS A 139 -18.32 -13.40 12.97
C LYS A 139 -18.25 -12.78 14.36
N LYS A 140 -18.05 -13.58 15.42
CA LYS A 140 -17.93 -13.09 16.79
C LYS A 140 -16.72 -12.16 16.96
N PHE A 141 -15.59 -12.54 16.38
CA PHE A 141 -14.33 -11.79 16.47
C PHE A 141 -14.08 -10.88 15.26
N ALA A 142 -15.08 -10.68 14.38
CA ALA A 142 -14.96 -9.91 13.14
C ALA A 142 -14.46 -8.49 13.42
N LYS A 143 -15.05 -7.81 14.42
CA LYS A 143 -14.66 -6.47 14.82
C LYS A 143 -13.18 -6.38 15.26
N GLY A 144 -12.70 -7.37 16.00
CA GLY A 144 -11.28 -7.43 16.40
C GLY A 144 -10.35 -7.66 15.21
N MET A 145 -10.78 -8.52 14.27
CA MET A 145 -10.07 -8.74 13.01
C MET A 145 -10.10 -7.51 12.10
N GLU A 146 -11.23 -6.80 12.01
CA GLU A 146 -11.42 -5.56 11.26
C GLU A 146 -10.51 -4.46 11.81
N GLN A 147 -10.49 -4.30 13.14
CA GLN A 147 -9.59 -3.37 13.82
C GLN A 147 -8.11 -3.69 13.54
N LEU A 148 -7.73 -4.97 13.56
CA LEU A 148 -6.38 -5.41 13.20
C LEU A 148 -6.09 -5.18 11.72
N MET A 149 -7.09 -5.41 10.87
CA MET A 149 -7.06 -5.13 9.45
C MET A 149 -7.30 -3.63 9.16
N GLY A 150 -7.21 -2.76 10.17
CA GLY A 150 -7.34 -1.31 10.06
C GLY A 150 -8.63 -0.83 9.41
N VAL A 151 -9.61 -1.73 9.23
CA VAL A 151 -10.86 -1.53 8.51
C VAL A 151 -11.65 -0.44 9.21
N ASP A 152 -11.75 -0.45 10.53
CA ASP A 152 -12.51 0.56 11.30
C ASP A 152 -12.06 2.01 11.03
N LYS A 153 -10.75 2.26 10.97
CA LYS A 153 -10.21 3.61 10.66
C LYS A 153 -10.32 3.94 9.18
N THR A 154 -10.23 2.90 8.34
CA THR A 154 -10.37 3.06 6.90
C THR A 154 -11.83 3.14 6.46
N ILE A 155 -12.83 2.69 7.20
CA ILE A 155 -14.22 2.81 6.75
C ILE A 155 -14.66 4.27 6.71
N GLU A 156 -14.28 5.08 7.71
CA GLU A 156 -14.62 6.50 7.69
C GLU A 156 -13.76 7.30 6.70
N LEU A 157 -12.46 6.96 6.58
CA LEU A 157 -11.52 7.65 5.68
C LEU A 157 -11.62 7.20 4.21
N LEU A 158 -11.92 5.92 3.97
CA LEU A 158 -12.22 5.28 2.67
C LEU A 158 -13.73 5.16 2.47
N LYS A 159 -14.55 5.95 3.16
CA LYS A 159 -15.92 6.18 2.71
C LYS A 159 -15.80 6.98 1.42
N GLU A 160 -15.51 6.27 0.34
CA GLU A 160 -15.44 6.85 -0.98
C GLU A 160 -16.80 7.48 -1.26
N PRO A 161 -16.84 8.72 -1.74
CA PRO A 161 -18.09 9.32 -2.13
C PRO A 161 -18.74 8.42 -3.18
N LEU A 162 -20.06 8.23 -3.09
CA LEU A 162 -20.81 7.38 -4.03
C LEU A 162 -20.56 7.81 -5.50
N ALA A 163 -20.29 9.10 -5.72
CA ALA A 163 -19.86 9.65 -6.98
C ALA A 163 -18.71 10.64 -6.74
N ASP A 164 -17.61 10.51 -7.49
CA ASP A 164 -16.54 11.52 -7.50
C ASP A 164 -16.86 12.59 -8.54
N VAL A 165 -17.19 13.80 -8.08
CA VAL A 165 -17.61 14.91 -8.95
C VAL A 165 -16.42 15.82 -9.23
N PHE A 166 -15.83 15.65 -10.40
CA PHE A 166 -14.85 16.58 -10.94
C PHE A 166 -15.55 17.63 -11.82
N PRO A 167 -15.92 18.82 -11.31
CA PRO A 167 -16.41 19.88 -12.16
C PRO A 167 -15.31 20.28 -13.15
N ASN A 168 -15.69 20.54 -14.40
CA ASN A 168 -14.77 21.11 -15.39
C ASN A 168 -14.48 22.58 -15.03
N VAL A 169 -13.58 22.77 -14.07
CA VAL A 169 -12.98 24.07 -13.79
C VAL A 169 -11.89 24.29 -14.83
N GLY A 170 -12.08 25.29 -15.69
CA GLY A 170 -11.10 25.63 -16.71
C GLY A 170 -9.84 26.24 -16.10
N LYS A 171 -9.26 27.22 -16.78
CA LYS A 171 -8.09 27.96 -16.24
C LYS A 171 -8.47 28.70 -14.95
N PRO A 172 -7.53 28.87 -14.00
CA PRO A 172 -7.78 29.67 -12.79
C PRO A 172 -8.19 31.10 -13.18
N LYS A 173 -9.26 31.61 -12.56
CA LYS A 173 -9.77 32.97 -12.78
C LYS A 173 -9.60 33.79 -11.51
N PHE A 174 -9.09 35.01 -11.64
CA PHE A 174 -8.98 35.98 -10.55
C PHE A 174 -9.97 37.12 -10.79
N LYS A 175 -10.66 37.55 -9.74
CA LYS A 175 -11.61 38.68 -9.78
C LYS A 175 -11.28 39.64 -8.64
N THR A 176 -11.11 40.91 -8.96
CA THR A 176 -10.94 41.94 -7.94
C THR A 176 -12.26 42.19 -7.24
N LEU A 177 -12.23 42.19 -5.91
CA LEU A 177 -13.38 42.45 -5.05
C LEU A 177 -13.00 43.58 -4.09
N LYS A 178 -14.00 44.25 -3.52
CA LYS A 178 -13.77 45.21 -2.44
C LYS A 178 -13.29 44.46 -1.20
N GLU A 179 -12.43 45.08 -0.41
CA GLU A 179 -11.77 44.46 0.75
C GLU A 179 -12.78 43.90 1.78
N ASP A 180 -13.91 44.58 1.95
CA ASP A 180 -14.96 44.16 2.89
C ASP A 180 -16.00 43.19 2.28
N ALA A 181 -15.87 42.82 1.00
CA ALA A 181 -16.86 41.97 0.34
C ALA A 181 -16.61 40.49 0.66
N THR A 182 -17.63 39.80 1.19
CA THR A 182 -17.58 38.36 1.40
C THR A 182 -17.76 37.62 0.07
N PHE A 183 -16.78 36.80 -0.32
CA PHE A 183 -16.84 35.97 -1.52
C PHE A 183 -17.07 34.50 -1.17
N GLY A 184 -18.27 34.01 -1.43
CA GLY A 184 -18.65 32.64 -1.10
C GLY A 184 -18.51 31.64 -2.27
N PRO A 185 -18.66 30.33 -2.01
CA PRO A 185 -18.65 29.29 -3.05
C PRO A 185 -19.73 29.49 -4.12
N LYS A 186 -20.89 30.05 -3.75
CA LYS A 186 -21.99 30.36 -4.69
C LYS A 186 -21.59 31.46 -5.66
N ASP A 187 -20.83 32.45 -5.21
CA ASP A 187 -20.38 33.55 -6.06
C ASP A 187 -19.22 33.11 -6.97
N ALA A 188 -18.36 32.21 -6.47
CA ALA A 188 -17.36 31.53 -7.30
C ALA A 188 -18.01 30.74 -8.45
N ALA A 189 -19.07 29.97 -8.15
CA ALA A 189 -19.81 29.23 -9.16
C ALA A 189 -20.40 30.16 -10.24
N LYS A 190 -20.99 31.29 -9.83
CA LYS A 190 -21.48 32.33 -10.75
C LYS A 190 -20.35 32.90 -11.63
N VAL A 191 -19.19 33.22 -11.06
CA VAL A 191 -18.03 33.74 -11.83
C VAL A 191 -17.51 32.71 -12.85
N LEU A 192 -17.62 31.43 -12.52
CA LEU A 192 -17.24 30.34 -13.42
C LEU A 192 -18.34 29.99 -14.44
N ASN A 193 -19.55 30.54 -14.31
CA ASN A 193 -20.75 30.16 -15.06
C ASN A 193 -21.11 28.66 -14.88
N ILE A 194 -20.97 28.16 -13.66
CA ILE A 194 -21.25 26.76 -13.29
C ILE A 194 -22.27 26.74 -12.14
N MET A 195 -22.98 25.62 -11.98
CA MET A 195 -23.81 25.39 -10.80
C MET A 195 -22.95 25.26 -9.52
N PRO A 196 -23.50 25.59 -8.33
CA PRO A 196 -22.82 25.35 -7.06
C PRO A 196 -22.42 23.88 -6.89
N TYR A 197 -21.25 23.64 -6.30
CA TYR A 197 -20.69 22.28 -6.13
C TYR A 197 -21.65 21.31 -5.42
N LYS A 198 -22.32 21.76 -4.35
CA LYS A 198 -23.29 20.93 -3.61
C LYS A 198 -24.46 20.45 -4.47
N ASP A 199 -24.86 21.22 -5.47
CA ASP A 199 -25.97 20.85 -6.36
C ASP A 199 -25.49 19.89 -7.46
N LEU A 200 -24.22 20.02 -7.88
CA LEU A 200 -23.57 19.05 -8.78
C LEU A 200 -23.40 17.69 -8.09
N GLU A 201 -22.93 17.68 -6.85
CA GLU A 201 -22.77 16.49 -6.02
C GLU A 201 -24.10 15.73 -5.86
N LYS A 202 -25.17 16.45 -5.49
CA LYS A 202 -26.51 15.85 -5.39
C LYS A 202 -26.98 15.23 -6.70
N ARG A 203 -26.84 15.94 -7.82
CA ARG A 203 -27.24 15.41 -9.14
C ARG A 203 -26.41 14.20 -9.56
N ALA A 204 -25.12 14.15 -9.20
CA ALA A 204 -24.28 13.00 -9.47
C ALA A 204 -24.75 11.79 -8.64
N ILE A 205 -24.97 11.99 -7.34
CA ILE A 205 -25.51 10.96 -6.44
C ILE A 205 -26.87 10.44 -6.92
N GLU A 206 -27.79 11.32 -7.28
CA GLU A 206 -29.12 10.96 -7.80
C GLU A 206 -29.05 10.15 -9.10
N ARG A 207 -28.11 10.49 -10.00
CA ARG A 207 -27.90 9.77 -11.25
C ARG A 207 -27.37 8.36 -11.01
N GLU A 208 -26.33 8.21 -10.18
CA GLU A 208 -25.76 6.91 -9.84
C GLU A 208 -26.79 6.02 -9.12
N GLN A 209 -27.59 6.60 -8.21
CA GLN A 209 -28.66 5.88 -7.53
C GLN A 209 -29.76 5.40 -8.48
N ALA A 210 -30.13 6.21 -9.48
CA ALA A 210 -31.09 5.82 -10.50
C ALA A 210 -30.56 4.71 -11.43
N GLU A 211 -29.26 4.72 -11.71
CA GLU A 211 -28.59 3.68 -12.52
C GLU A 211 -28.46 2.35 -11.76
N PHE A 212 -28.20 2.42 -10.45
CA PHE A 212 -28.09 1.23 -9.60
C PHE A 212 -29.45 0.53 -9.34
N THR A 213 -30.57 1.23 -9.48
CA THR A 213 -31.87 0.55 -9.49
C THR A 213 -32.01 -0.27 -10.75
N LEU A 214 -31.79 -1.59 -10.63
CA LEU A 214 -32.09 -2.57 -11.68
C LEU A 214 -33.44 -2.26 -12.32
N PRO A 215 -33.59 -2.40 -13.65
CA PRO A 215 -34.88 -2.25 -14.29
C PRO A 215 -35.86 -3.17 -13.56
N LYS A 216 -36.86 -2.57 -12.89
CA LYS A 216 -37.97 -3.33 -12.32
C LYS A 216 -38.50 -4.20 -13.47
N PRO A 217 -38.68 -5.51 -13.29
CA PRO A 217 -39.40 -6.30 -14.29
C PRO A 217 -40.80 -5.69 -14.34
N ASN A 218 -41.03 -4.86 -15.36
CA ASN A 218 -42.35 -4.35 -15.65
C ASN A 218 -43.22 -5.57 -15.95
N THR A 219 -44.12 -5.86 -15.02
CA THR A 219 -45.27 -6.70 -15.24
C THR A 219 -46.02 -6.17 -16.46
N ALA A 220 -46.24 -7.10 -17.40
CA ALA A 220 -47.09 -7.01 -18.59
C ALA A 220 -46.53 -6.21 -19.78
N GLU A 221 -45.83 -6.92 -20.66
CA GLU A 221 -46.30 -7.03 -22.04
C GLU A 221 -46.05 -8.45 -22.55
N GLN A 222 -47.14 -9.08 -22.98
CA GLN A 222 -47.22 -10.41 -23.56
C GLN A 222 -46.51 -10.40 -24.91
N THR A 223 -45.68 -11.39 -25.21
CA THR A 223 -45.79 -12.23 -26.44
C THR A 223 -44.63 -13.22 -26.56
N ALA A 224 -44.94 -14.36 -27.19
CA ALA A 224 -44.06 -15.40 -27.73
C ALA A 224 -43.28 -16.29 -26.74
N LYS A 225 -44.00 -17.32 -26.25
CA LYS A 225 -43.41 -18.59 -25.79
C LYS A 225 -42.58 -19.20 -26.92
N HIS A 226 -41.26 -19.11 -26.87
CA HIS A 226 -40.38 -19.95 -27.68
C HIS A 226 -39.96 -21.15 -26.82
N THR A 227 -40.70 -22.25 -26.90
CA THR A 227 -40.26 -23.52 -26.29
C THR A 227 -39.13 -24.09 -27.15
N LYS A 228 -37.89 -23.87 -26.73
CA LYS A 228 -36.74 -24.58 -27.31
C LYS A 228 -36.74 -26.01 -26.77
N LYS A 229 -37.21 -26.95 -27.59
CA LYS A 229 -37.06 -28.39 -27.34
C LYS A 229 -35.58 -28.73 -27.56
N PHE A 230 -34.86 -29.05 -26.49
CA PHE A 230 -33.54 -29.64 -26.60
C PHE A 230 -33.70 -31.13 -26.86
N VAL A 231 -33.18 -31.58 -28.01
CA VAL A 231 -33.03 -33.01 -28.33
C VAL A 231 -31.62 -33.38 -27.91
N ILE A 232 -31.50 -34.27 -26.93
CA ILE A 232 -30.24 -34.89 -26.55
C ILE A 232 -30.15 -36.18 -27.35
N VAL A 233 -29.15 -36.26 -28.23
CA VAL A 233 -28.82 -37.48 -28.98
C VAL A 233 -27.68 -38.16 -28.24
N ASP A 234 -27.95 -39.36 -27.73
CA ASP A 234 -26.95 -40.24 -27.11
C ASP A 234 -26.10 -40.88 -28.21
N THR A 235 -24.80 -40.57 -28.23
CA THR A 235 -23.83 -41.19 -29.14
C THR A 235 -22.93 -42.14 -28.37
N SER A 236 -23.45 -43.32 -28.03
CA SER A 236 -22.62 -44.46 -27.63
C SER A 236 -22.61 -45.50 -28.76
N SER A 237 -21.48 -45.66 -29.43
CA SER A 237 -21.12 -46.81 -30.26
C SER A 237 -19.67 -47.17 -30.00
#